data_AF-A0A3R8V1U7-F1
#
_entry.id   AF-A0A3R8V1U7-F1
#
_cell.length_a   1.000
_cell.length_b   1.000
_cell.length_c   1.000
_cell.angle_alpha   90.00
_cell.angle_beta   90.00
_cell.angle_gamma   90.00
#
_symmetry.space_group_name_H-M   'P 1'
#
loop_
_entity.id
_entity.type
_entity.pdbx_description
1 polymer ?
#
loop_
_entity_poly.entity_id
_entity_poly.type
_entity_poly.pdbx_seq_one_letter_code
_entity_poly.pdbx_strand_id
1 'polypeptide(L)'
;AAHCRGRGHAVDWLGADEDPDQALPILARPHDRYLFGAWTDNAGRTPTEMKDFVALLRAHPGLPPADRVAIFGTGETQWGMEYFCGAAHRLAGYFHSPWPVLQIEQMPHGDADRHAIQEWADQVLAAPGRHTTC
;
A
#
# COMPACT_ATOMS: atom_id res chain seq x y z
N ALA A 1 3.97 -3.78 10.05
CA ALA A 1 4.96 -2.97 10.79
C ALA A 1 5.90 -3.80 11.66
N ALA A 2 5.40 -4.56 12.66
CA ALA A 2 6.25 -5.33 13.57
C ALA A 2 7.16 -6.34 12.85
N HIS A 3 6.63 -7.06 11.85
CA HIS A 3 7.41 -7.98 11.01
C HIS A 3 8.60 -7.29 10.33
N CYS A 4 8.36 -6.18 9.61
CA CYS A 4 9.42 -5.44 8.92
C CYS A 4 10.49 -4.92 9.90
N ARG A 5 10.08 -4.40 11.07
CA ARG A 5 11.01 -3.97 12.12
C ARG A 5 11.83 -5.12 12.67
N GLY A 6 11.20 -6.29 12.87
CA GLY A 6 11.88 -7.53 13.28
C GLY A 6 12.94 -8.01 12.29
N ARG A 7 12.83 -7.60 11.01
CA ARG A 7 13.84 -7.84 9.97
C ARG A 7 14.87 -6.71 9.83
N GLY A 8 14.86 -5.73 10.72
CA GLY A 8 15.83 -4.64 10.76
C GLY A 8 15.48 -3.44 9.87
N HIS A 9 14.27 -3.37 9.31
CA HIS A 9 13.85 -2.20 8.52
C HIS A 9 13.36 -1.07 9.43
N ALA A 10 13.76 0.17 9.10
CA ALA A 10 13.10 1.36 9.62
C ALA A 10 11.69 1.45 8.99
N VAL A 11 10.69 1.79 9.80
CA VAL A 11 9.28 1.86 9.35
C VAL A 11 8.63 3.10 9.91
N ASP A 12 8.33 4.04 9.03
CA ASP A 12 7.40 5.14 9.27
C ASP A 12 5.97 4.67 8.93
N TRP A 13 4.99 5.12 9.72
CA TRP A 13 3.57 4.81 9.51
C TRP A 13 2.80 6.09 9.30
N LEU A 14 1.85 6.06 8.36
CA LEU A 14 1.07 7.21 7.95
C LEU A 14 -0.37 6.75 7.70
N GLY A 15 -1.34 7.40 8.35
CA GLY A 15 -2.76 7.25 8.03
C GLY A 15 -3.08 7.93 6.70
N ALA A 16 -4.02 7.37 5.93
CA ALA A 16 -4.47 8.02 4.70
C ALA A 16 -5.27 9.31 4.98
N ASP A 17 -5.82 9.42 6.19
CA ASP A 17 -6.55 10.56 6.75
C ASP A 17 -5.66 11.52 7.56
N GLU A 18 -4.34 11.30 7.56
CA GLU A 18 -3.39 12.18 8.26
C GLU A 18 -3.43 13.59 7.67
N ASP A 19 -3.27 14.59 8.54
CA ASP A 19 -3.18 15.99 8.11
C ASP A 19 -2.03 16.18 7.10
N PRO A 20 -2.23 16.88 5.98
CA PRO A 20 -1.20 17.07 4.96
C PRO A 20 0.12 17.65 5.48
N ASP A 21 0.07 18.57 6.45
CA ASP A 21 1.27 19.20 7.00
C ASP A 21 2.09 18.21 7.85
N GLN A 22 1.45 17.15 8.36
CA GLN A 22 2.10 16.05 9.06
C GLN A 22 2.54 14.92 8.11
N ALA A 23 1.76 14.67 7.06
CA ALA A 23 2.03 13.62 6.07
C ALA A 23 3.23 13.94 5.17
N LEU A 24 3.31 15.17 4.66
CA LEU A 24 4.32 15.57 3.68
C LEU A 24 5.77 15.43 4.17
N PRO A 25 6.13 15.82 5.40
CA PRO A 25 7.47 15.57 5.93
C PRO A 25 7.87 14.10 5.94
N ILE A 26 6.93 13.19 6.23
CA ILE A 26 7.20 11.74 6.23
C ILE A 26 7.40 11.25 4.80
N LEU A 27 6.54 11.67 3.87
CA LEU A 27 6.59 11.26 2.45
C LEU A 27 7.83 11.78 1.72
N ALA A 28 8.28 12.99 2.07
CA ALA A 28 9.44 13.65 1.47
C ALA A 28 10.79 13.03 1.90
N ARG A 29 10.80 12.22 2.95
CA ARG A 29 12.01 11.46 3.33
C ARG A 29 12.30 10.40 2.27
N PRO A 30 13.59 10.08 2.03
CA PRO A 30 13.94 8.99 1.13
C PRO A 30 13.49 7.66 1.73
N HIS A 31 12.60 6.97 1.03
CA HIS A 31 12.20 5.60 1.35
C HIS A 31 12.59 4.64 0.23
N ASP A 32 13.01 3.44 0.61
CA ASP A 32 13.26 2.36 -0.33
C ASP A 32 11.95 1.82 -0.89
N ARG A 33 10.93 1.70 -0.04
CA ARG A 33 9.62 1.11 -0.38
C ARG A 33 8.49 1.92 0.24
N TYR A 34 7.39 2.01 -0.51
CA TYR A 34 6.11 2.55 -0.04
C TYR A 34 5.09 1.42 -0.10
N LEU A 35 4.49 1.08 1.04
CA LEU A 35 3.47 0.03 1.13
C LEU A 35 2.13 0.72 1.39
N PHE A 36 1.28 0.82 0.37
CA PHE A 36 -0.03 1.43 0.49
C PHE A 36 -1.12 0.38 0.72
N GLY A 37 -1.89 0.60 1.78
CA GLY A 37 -2.96 -0.28 2.21
C GLY A 37 -4.32 0.40 2.07
N ALA A 38 -5.30 -0.28 1.47
CA ALA A 38 -6.67 0.21 1.44
C ALA A 38 -7.68 -0.92 1.68
N TRP A 39 -8.67 -0.66 2.52
CA TRP A 39 -9.90 -1.45 2.51
C TRP A 39 -10.74 -1.06 1.29
N THR A 40 -11.65 -1.95 0.88
CA THR A 40 -12.48 -1.74 -0.31
C THR A 40 -13.89 -1.33 0.09
N ASP A 41 -14.32 -0.18 -0.42
CA ASP A 41 -15.67 0.33 -0.23
C ASP A 41 -16.61 -0.13 -1.36
N ASN A 42 -17.91 0.00 -1.14
CA ASN A 42 -19.04 -0.14 -2.08
C ASN A 42 -18.65 -0.33 -3.57
N ALA A 43 -19.04 -1.47 -4.16
CA ALA A 43 -18.78 -1.79 -5.57
C ALA A 43 -17.29 -1.69 -5.97
N GLY A 44 -16.40 -2.09 -5.05
CA GLY A 44 -14.97 -2.14 -5.28
C GLY A 44 -14.26 -0.79 -5.17
N ARG A 45 -14.93 0.29 -4.75
CA ARG A 45 -14.38 1.65 -4.79
C ARG A 45 -13.29 1.85 -3.75
N THR A 46 -12.35 2.74 -4.09
CA THR A 46 -11.38 3.28 -3.13
C THR A 46 -12.11 4.16 -2.12
N PRO A 47 -11.85 4.00 -0.81
CA PRO A 47 -12.38 4.87 0.23
C PRO A 47 -11.98 6.35 0.03
N THR A 48 -12.75 7.27 0.60
CA THR A 48 -12.61 8.73 0.42
C THR A 48 -11.25 9.26 0.89
N GLU A 49 -10.88 8.96 2.12
CA GLU A 49 -9.58 9.21 2.76
C GLU A 49 -8.40 8.75 1.88
N MET A 50 -8.50 7.58 1.24
CA MET A 50 -7.45 7.11 0.34
C MET A 50 -7.45 7.87 -1.00
N LYS A 51 -8.62 8.31 -1.50
CA LYS A 51 -8.68 9.20 -2.67
C LYS A 51 -8.07 10.57 -2.37
N ASP A 52 -8.33 11.11 -1.19
CA ASP A 52 -7.79 12.39 -0.74
C ASP A 52 -6.26 12.29 -0.58
N PHE A 53 -5.77 11.19 -0.01
CA PHE A 53 -4.34 10.88 0.03
C PHE A 53 -3.71 10.80 -1.38
N VAL A 54 -4.35 10.10 -2.32
CA VAL A 54 -3.87 10.07 -3.72
C VAL A 54 -3.91 11.45 -4.36
N ALA A 55 -4.91 12.28 -4.06
CA ALA A 55 -4.99 13.66 -4.53
C ALA A 55 -3.85 14.52 -3.97
N LEU A 56 -3.50 14.34 -2.69
CA LEU A 56 -2.33 14.97 -2.06
C LEU A 56 -1.04 14.60 -2.80
N LEU A 57 -0.82 13.30 -3.07
CA LEU A 57 0.35 12.84 -3.82
C LEU A 57 0.40 13.42 -5.24
N ARG A 58 -0.75 13.52 -5.91
CA ARG A 58 -0.84 14.16 -7.24
C ARG A 58 -0.45 15.63 -7.23
N ALA A 59 -0.73 16.35 -6.14
CA ALA A 59 -0.33 17.73 -5.97
C ALA A 59 1.17 17.90 -5.70
N HIS A 60 1.89 16.80 -5.41
CA HIS A 60 3.32 16.79 -5.09
C HIS A 60 4.08 15.83 -6.02
N PRO A 61 4.33 16.23 -7.29
CA PRO A 61 5.00 15.39 -8.27
C PRO A 61 6.35 14.86 -7.76
N GLY A 62 6.60 13.58 -8.01
CA GLY A 62 7.81 12.88 -7.55
C GLY A 62 7.66 12.14 -6.22
N LEU A 63 6.54 12.31 -5.51
CA LEU A 63 6.24 11.58 -4.28
C LEU A 63 5.02 10.65 -4.43
N PRO A 64 5.14 9.37 -4.02
CA PRO A 64 6.37 8.55 -4.09
C PRO A 64 6.73 8.22 -5.55
N PRO A 65 7.97 7.76 -5.83
CA PRO A 65 8.29 7.14 -7.11
C PRO A 65 7.41 5.90 -7.33
N ALA A 66 6.66 5.88 -8.43
CA ALA A 66 5.72 4.81 -8.78
C ALA A 66 6.35 3.40 -8.76
N ASP A 67 7.61 3.28 -9.16
CA ASP A 67 8.35 2.02 -9.21
C ASP A 67 8.76 1.46 -7.82
N ARG A 68 8.41 2.16 -6.74
CA ARG A 68 8.67 1.76 -5.34
C ARG A 68 7.41 1.52 -4.53
N VAL A 69 6.23 1.60 -5.15
CA VAL A 69 4.93 1.45 -4.49
C VAL A 69 4.45 0.01 -4.62
N ALA A 70 4.28 -0.67 -3.49
CA ALA A 70 3.61 -1.96 -3.37
C ALA A 70 2.24 -1.77 -2.72
N ILE A 71 1.24 -2.52 -3.18
CA ILE A 71 -0.15 -2.35 -2.76
C ILE A 71 -0.66 -3.60 -2.05
N PHE A 72 -1.34 -3.40 -0.93
CA PHE A 72 -2.12 -4.42 -0.26
C PHE A 72 -3.51 -3.90 0.06
N GLY A 73 -4.46 -4.80 0.32
CA GLY A 73 -5.76 -4.38 0.75
C GLY A 73 -6.66 -5.50 1.19
N THR A 74 -7.84 -5.08 1.66
CA THR A 74 -8.91 -5.96 2.08
C THR A 74 -10.15 -5.73 1.24
N GLY A 75 -10.98 -6.75 1.12
CA GLY A 75 -12.28 -6.68 0.48
C GLY A 75 -13.12 -7.89 0.87
N GLU A 76 -14.32 -8.02 0.33
CA GLU A 76 -15.18 -9.16 0.64
C GLU A 76 -15.73 -9.79 -0.63
N THR A 77 -15.49 -11.09 -0.78
CA THR A 77 -15.96 -11.91 -1.91
C THR A 77 -17.49 -11.98 -1.99
N GLN A 78 -18.19 -11.80 -0.86
CA GLN A 78 -19.66 -11.86 -0.81
C GLN A 78 -20.35 -10.81 -1.70
N TRP A 79 -19.66 -9.71 -2.03
CA TRP A 79 -20.20 -8.67 -2.90
C TRP A 79 -19.94 -8.93 -4.39
N GLY A 80 -19.24 -10.02 -4.75
CA GLY A 80 -18.86 -10.36 -6.11
C GLY A 80 -17.34 -10.30 -6.31
N MET A 81 -16.79 -11.28 -7.04
CA MET A 81 -15.35 -11.37 -7.31
C MET A 81 -14.83 -10.17 -8.09
N GLU A 82 -15.68 -9.52 -8.89
CA GLU A 82 -15.37 -8.31 -9.64
C GLU A 82 -15.09 -7.09 -8.75
N TYR A 83 -15.55 -7.11 -7.49
CA TYR A 83 -15.35 -6.03 -6.52
C TYR A 83 -14.35 -6.40 -5.42
N PHE A 84 -14.01 -7.67 -5.29
CA PHE A 84 -13.07 -8.15 -4.28
C PHE A 84 -11.72 -7.42 -4.38
N CYS A 85 -11.30 -6.79 -3.27
CA CYS A 85 -10.10 -5.95 -3.19
C CYS A 85 -9.99 -4.86 -4.28
N GLY A 86 -11.14 -4.40 -4.81
CA GLY A 86 -11.18 -3.47 -5.93
C GLY A 86 -10.45 -2.14 -5.70
N ALA A 87 -10.37 -1.67 -4.45
CA ALA A 87 -9.62 -0.47 -4.11
C ALA A 87 -8.11 -0.68 -4.33
N ALA A 88 -7.59 -1.82 -3.86
CA ALA A 88 -6.20 -2.19 -3.99
C ALA A 88 -5.79 -2.38 -5.46
N HIS A 89 -6.63 -3.04 -6.27
CA HIS A 89 -6.36 -3.19 -7.71
C HIS A 89 -6.33 -1.84 -8.45
N ARG A 90 -7.22 -0.90 -8.11
CA ARG A 90 -7.21 0.45 -8.69
C ARG A 90 -5.95 1.22 -8.31
N LEU A 91 -5.54 1.15 -7.05
CA LEU A 91 -4.29 1.78 -6.60
C LEU A 91 -3.07 1.17 -7.31
N ALA A 92 -3.03 -0.15 -7.45
CA ALA A 92 -1.95 -0.84 -8.15
C ALA A 92 -1.84 -0.43 -9.62
N GLY A 93 -2.99 -0.32 -10.31
CA GLY A 93 -3.03 0.20 -11.68
C GLY A 93 -2.59 1.67 -11.76
N TYR A 94 -3.08 2.51 -10.85
CA TYR A 94 -2.73 3.93 -10.81
C TYR A 94 -1.24 4.18 -10.59
N PHE A 95 -0.64 3.51 -9.60
CA PHE A 95 0.78 3.62 -9.28
C PHE A 95 1.67 2.74 -10.16
N HIS A 96 1.11 1.94 -11.08
CA HIS A 96 1.86 0.97 -11.88
C HIS A 96 2.75 0.06 -11.01
N SER A 97 2.20 -0.42 -9.89
CA SER A 97 2.92 -1.25 -8.91
C SER A 97 3.55 -2.45 -9.60
N PRO A 98 4.88 -2.68 -9.46
CA PRO A 98 5.54 -3.84 -10.03
C PRO A 98 5.33 -5.13 -9.19
N TRP A 99 4.73 -5.02 -8.01
CA TRP A 99 4.43 -6.17 -7.15
C TRP A 99 3.00 -6.66 -7.32
N PRO A 100 2.76 -7.98 -7.15
CA PRO A 100 1.42 -8.52 -6.98
C PRO A 100 0.68 -7.83 -5.82
N VAL A 101 -0.60 -7.56 -6.03
CA VAL A 101 -1.47 -7.00 -4.99
C VAL A 101 -1.74 -8.08 -3.94
N LEU A 102 -1.41 -7.80 -2.67
CA LEU A 102 -1.86 -8.64 -1.56
C LEU A 102 -3.35 -8.37 -1.31
N GLN A 103 -4.14 -9.43 -1.39
CA GLN A 103 -5.59 -9.41 -1.21
C GLN A 103 -5.94 -10.25 0.01
N ILE A 104 -6.66 -9.67 0.96
CA ILE A 104 -7.13 -10.36 2.18
C ILE A 104 -8.65 -10.28 2.23
N GLU A 105 -9.29 -11.41 2.52
CA GLU A 105 -10.74 -11.48 2.74
C GLU A 105 -11.08 -10.87 4.10
N GLN A 106 -11.89 -9.82 4.08
CA GLN A 106 -12.32 -9.05 5.24
C GLN A 106 -11.11 -8.59 6.10
N MET A 107 -11.16 -8.82 7.41
CA MET A 107 -10.03 -8.55 8.30
C MET A 107 -9.11 -9.77 8.35
N PRO A 108 -7.78 -9.58 8.38
CA PRO A 108 -6.83 -10.68 8.55
C PRO A 108 -7.18 -11.55 9.75
N HIS A 109 -7.37 -12.85 9.55
CA HIS A 109 -7.77 -13.78 10.59
C HIS A 109 -7.02 -15.12 10.48
N GLY A 110 -6.45 -15.55 11.60
CA GLY A 110 -5.71 -16.81 11.67
C GLY A 110 -4.32 -16.77 11.05
N ASP A 111 -3.70 -17.95 10.99
CA ASP A 111 -2.29 -18.08 10.62
C ASP A 111 -2.05 -18.04 9.12
N ALA A 112 -3.04 -18.43 8.31
CA ALA A 112 -2.94 -18.35 6.85
C ALA A 112 -2.75 -16.91 6.38
N ASP A 113 -3.60 -15.98 6.84
CA ASP A 113 -3.47 -14.55 6.50
C ASP A 113 -2.18 -13.95 7.05
N ARG A 114 -1.81 -14.32 8.28
CA ARG A 114 -0.54 -13.89 8.87
C ARG A 114 0.64 -14.30 8.00
N HIS A 115 0.66 -15.55 7.55
CA HIS A 115 1.72 -16.07 6.70
C HIS A 115 1.75 -15.36 5.35
N ALA A 116 0.59 -15.23 4.68
CA ALA A 116 0.48 -14.53 3.42
C ALA A 116 0.96 -13.07 3.51
N ILE A 117 0.61 -12.34 4.57
CA ILE A 117 1.08 -10.97 4.82
C ILE A 117 2.61 -10.94 5.00
N GLN A 118 3.17 -11.89 5.74
CA GLN A 118 4.62 -11.96 5.99
C GLN A 118 5.40 -12.30 4.72
N GLU A 119 4.95 -13.31 3.97
CA GLU A 119 5.56 -13.73 2.70
C GLU A 119 5.52 -12.59 1.67
N TRP A 120 4.37 -11.93 1.54
CA TRP A 120 4.24 -10.78 0.65
C TRP A 120 5.15 -9.63 1.07
N ALA A 121 5.21 -9.29 2.36
CA ALA A 121 6.10 -8.26 2.85
C ALA A 121 7.57 -8.61 2.57
N ASP A 122 7.97 -9.86 2.80
CA ASP A 122 9.33 -10.34 2.52
C ASP A 122 9.65 -10.25 1.02
N GLN A 123 8.71 -10.57 0.14
CA GLN A 123 8.88 -10.44 -1.31
C GLN A 123 9.11 -8.97 -1.73
N VAL A 124 8.31 -8.04 -1.21
CA VAL A 124 8.43 -6.60 -1.51
C VAL A 124 9.78 -6.04 -1.04
N LEU A 125 10.20 -6.44 0.16
CA LEU A 125 11.41 -5.95 0.82
C LEU A 125 12.69 -6.59 0.25
N ALA A 126 12.62 -7.81 -0.28
CA ALA A 126 13.77 -8.51 -0.88
C ALA A 126 14.11 -8.01 -2.30
N ALA A 127 13.16 -7.38 -3.00
CA ALA A 127 13.43 -6.83 -4.33
C ALA A 127 14.60 -5.82 -4.26
N PRO A 128 15.49 -5.73 -5.28
CA PRO A 128 16.51 -4.68 -5.31
C PRO A 128 15.84 -3.31 -5.42
N GLY A 129 16.25 -2.34 -4.60
CA GLY A 129 15.85 -0.95 -4.83
C GLY A 129 16.39 -0.47 -6.17
N ARG A 130 15.52 0.00 -7.07
CA ARG A 130 15.98 0.77 -8.22
C ARG A 130 16.48 2.11 -7.72
N HIS A 131 17.77 2.19 -7.40
CA HIS A 131 18.46 3.46 -7.28
C HIS A 131 18.66 4.00 -8.69
N THR A 132 17.82 4.94 -9.10
CA THR A 132 18.15 5.80 -10.23
C THR A 132 19.31 6.67 -9.78
N THR A 133 20.55 6.26 -10.08
CA THR A 133 21.70 7.16 -10.07
C THR A 133 21.42 8.27 -11.09
N CYS A 134 21.50 9.53 -10.62
CA CYS A 134 21.35 10.73 -11.42
C CYS A 134 22.34 10.80 -12.59
#